data_AF-A0A2N0DAT1-F1
#
_entry.id   AF-A0A2N0DAT1-F1
#
_cell.length_a   1.000
_cell.length_b   1.000
_cell.length_c   1.000
_cell.angle_alpha   90.00
_cell.angle_beta   90.00
_cell.angle_gamma   90.00
#
_symmetry.space_group_name_H-M   'P 1'
#
loop_
_entity.id
_entity.type
_entity.pdbx_description
1 polymer ?
#
loop_
_entity_poly.entity_id
_entity_poly.type
_entity_poly.pdbx_seq_one_letter_code
_entity_poly.pdbx_strand_id
1 'polypeptide(L)'
;MATIEYDDSLILTEFSDGNAKTCRFAVSLPPNVTSSTPSPAFEKSFDALTVLGAIRAKNAQGSPQWYSSLQTEFAPALKDALITPLFTRYADEQGSKTLIDIISSPEGQKTIEVCSTDIFTNRAAFDGLGGAISCGRVGEKTFGIQARYENTSFGVLLPAF
;
A
#
# COMPACT_ATOMS: atom_id res chain seq x y z
N MET A 1 -15.95 9.30 -32.13
CA MET A 1 -15.95 9.34 -30.65
C MET A 1 -15.08 8.20 -30.20
N ALA A 2 -13.92 8.47 -29.59
CA ALA A 2 -13.03 7.43 -29.08
C ALA A 2 -13.42 7.18 -27.62
N THR A 3 -14.02 6.02 -27.37
CA THR A 3 -14.23 5.51 -26.02
C THR A 3 -12.88 5.02 -25.53
N ILE A 4 -12.33 5.65 -24.48
CA ILE A 4 -11.15 5.16 -23.79
C ILE A 4 -11.65 4.11 -22.80
N GLU A 5 -11.45 2.84 -23.13
CA GLU A 5 -11.65 1.75 -22.19
C GLU A 5 -10.48 1.77 -21.20
N TYR A 6 -10.78 2.03 -19.93
CA TYR A 6 -9.81 1.93 -18.85
C TYR A 6 -9.60 0.44 -18.54
N ASP A 7 -8.39 -0.07 -18.77
CA ASP A 7 -7.97 -1.39 -18.27
C ASP A 7 -8.05 -1.37 -16.73
N ASP A 8 -8.62 -2.43 -16.12
CA ASP A 8 -9.11 -2.61 -14.72
C ASP A 8 -8.18 -2.24 -13.53
N SER A 9 -7.28 -1.27 -13.67
CA SER A 9 -6.26 -0.91 -12.69
C SER A 9 -6.64 0.32 -11.85
N LEU A 10 -7.78 0.95 -12.10
CA LEU A 10 -8.24 2.12 -11.34
C LEU A 10 -9.24 1.69 -10.27
N ILE A 11 -8.75 1.08 -9.19
CA ILE A 11 -9.59 0.88 -8.00
C ILE A 11 -9.24 1.96 -6.98
N LEU A 12 -10.04 3.03 -7.01
CA LEU A 12 -10.22 3.96 -5.91
C LEU A 12 -11.28 3.32 -5.00
N THR A 13 -10.91 2.87 -3.80
CA THR A 13 -11.92 2.49 -2.80
C THR A 13 -11.64 3.26 -1.52
N GLU A 14 -12.48 4.27 -1.30
CA GLU A 14 -12.53 5.06 -0.07
C GLU A 14 -13.28 4.23 0.98
N PHE A 15 -12.58 3.51 1.85
CA PHE A 15 -13.22 2.85 2.99
C PHE A 15 -13.31 3.80 4.18
N SER A 16 -14.40 4.57 4.28
CA SER A 16 -14.76 5.25 5.53
C SER A 16 -15.44 4.26 6.49
N ASP A 17 -14.98 4.18 7.75
CA ASP A 17 -15.91 3.77 8.81
C ASP A 17 -16.88 4.93 9.08
N GLY A 18 -18.07 4.65 9.64
CA GLY A 18 -19.13 5.63 9.84
C GLY A 18 -18.79 6.85 10.73
N ASN A 19 -17.63 6.88 11.38
CA ASN A 19 -17.12 7.97 12.21
C ASN A 19 -15.90 8.69 11.60
N ALA A 20 -15.22 8.11 10.61
CA ALA A 20 -14.08 8.74 9.93
C ALA A 20 -14.57 9.61 8.77
N LYS A 21 -14.35 10.93 8.84
CA LYS A 21 -14.85 11.88 7.82
C LYS A 21 -14.05 11.91 6.51
N THR A 22 -12.85 11.32 6.47
CA THR A 22 -12.00 11.30 5.25
C THR A 22 -11.04 10.12 5.26
N CYS A 23 -10.97 9.34 4.18
CA CYS A 23 -9.96 8.31 4.00
C CYS A 23 -9.09 8.62 2.78
N ARG A 24 -7.76 8.72 2.98
CA ARG A 24 -6.82 9.12 1.92
C ARG A 24 -6.06 7.91 1.41
N PHE A 25 -6.11 7.69 0.11
CA PHE A 25 -5.40 6.58 -0.54
C PHE A 25 -4.48 7.09 -1.65
N ALA A 26 -3.28 6.53 -1.74
CA ALA A 26 -2.46 6.59 -2.93
C ALA A 26 -2.73 5.35 -3.80
N VAL A 27 -2.97 5.59 -5.09
CA VAL A 27 -3.18 4.55 -6.10
C VAL A 27 -2.02 4.62 -7.08
N SER A 28 -1.25 3.53 -7.21
CA SER A 28 -0.16 3.43 -8.17
C SER A 28 -0.59 2.57 -9.35
N LEU A 29 -0.65 3.16 -10.55
CA LEU A 29 -0.89 2.43 -11.81
C LEU A 29 0.40 1.81 -12.34
N PRO A 30 0.34 0.69 -13.08
CA PRO A 30 1.50 0.18 -13.81
C PRO A 30 2.08 1.28 -14.73
N PRO A 31 3.41 1.30 -14.94
CA PRO A 31 4.14 2.43 -15.54
C PRO A 31 3.84 2.73 -17.03
N ASN A 32 2.76 2.20 -17.60
CA ASN A 32 2.36 2.47 -18.98
C ASN A 32 1.80 3.90 -19.20
N VAL A 33 1.75 4.74 -18.15
CA VAL A 33 1.42 6.17 -18.26
C VAL A 33 2.69 7.00 -18.31
N THR A 34 3.27 7.08 -19.50
CA THR A 34 4.31 8.06 -19.87
C THR A 34 3.67 9.46 -19.93
N SER A 35 3.83 10.29 -18.89
CA SER A 35 3.93 11.77 -19.02
C SER A 35 3.83 12.55 -17.70
N SER A 36 3.37 11.97 -16.60
CA SER A 36 3.26 12.69 -15.32
C SER A 36 4.34 12.23 -14.35
N THR A 37 5.31 13.09 -14.05
CA THR A 37 6.20 12.92 -12.90
C THR A 37 5.34 12.74 -11.64
N PRO A 38 5.49 11.64 -10.88
CA PRO A 38 4.79 11.47 -9.62
C PRO A 38 4.97 12.69 -8.73
N SER A 39 3.93 13.08 -7.99
CA SER A 39 4.15 14.02 -6.88
C SER A 39 5.21 13.41 -5.96
N PRO A 40 6.23 14.16 -5.49
CA PRO A 40 7.26 13.63 -4.59
C PRO A 40 6.69 12.94 -3.35
N ALA A 41 5.50 13.36 -2.91
CA ALA A 41 4.78 12.75 -1.81
C ALA A 41 4.39 11.28 -2.04
N PHE A 42 4.24 10.84 -3.30
CA PHE A 42 3.77 9.50 -3.67
C PHE A 42 4.83 8.65 -4.40
N GLU A 43 6.03 9.18 -4.59
CA GLU A 43 7.14 8.47 -5.25
C GLU A 43 7.40 7.09 -4.62
N LYS A 44 7.32 6.99 -3.28
CA LYS A 44 7.49 5.73 -2.57
C LYS A 44 6.40 4.69 -2.84
N SER A 45 5.19 5.12 -3.18
CA SER A 45 4.15 4.19 -3.64
C SER A 45 4.47 3.61 -5.02
N PHE A 46 5.20 4.34 -5.88
CA PHE A 46 5.69 3.82 -7.17
C PHE A 46 6.95 2.94 -7.00
N ASP A 47 7.85 3.30 -6.07
CA ASP A 47 9.00 2.47 -5.72
C ASP A 47 8.54 1.08 -5.23
N ALA A 48 7.53 1.03 -4.35
CA ALA A 48 6.97 -0.22 -3.86
C ALA A 48 6.39 -1.10 -4.99
N LEU A 49 5.74 -0.50 -5.98
CA LEU A 49 5.27 -1.20 -7.17
C LEU A 49 6.43 -1.74 -8.01
N THR A 50 7.47 -0.93 -8.20
CA THR A 50 8.67 -1.31 -8.97
C THR A 50 9.40 -2.48 -8.29
N VAL A 51 9.53 -2.45 -6.96
CA VAL A 51 10.09 -3.55 -6.17
C VAL A 51 9.25 -4.81 -6.36
N LEU A 52 7.93 -4.74 -6.20
CA LEU A 52 7.05 -5.90 -6.40
C LEU A 52 7.18 -6.50 -7.81
N GLY A 53 7.23 -5.65 -8.84
CA GLY A 53 7.46 -6.07 -10.22
C GLY A 53 8.82 -6.76 -10.42
N ALA A 54 9.88 -6.22 -9.81
CA ALA A 54 11.22 -6.81 -9.88
C ALA A 54 11.29 -8.18 -9.19
N ILE A 55 10.63 -8.35 -8.04
CA ILE A 55 10.55 -9.65 -7.36
C ILE A 55 9.84 -10.65 -8.29
N ARG A 56 8.75 -10.24 -8.98
CA ARG A 56 7.97 -11.15 -9.87
C ARG A 56 8.75 -11.59 -11.08
N ALA A 57 9.58 -10.70 -11.61
CA ALA A 57 10.45 -11.02 -12.73
C ALA A 57 11.60 -11.97 -12.33
N LYS A 58 12.10 -11.86 -11.09
CA LYS A 58 13.29 -12.60 -10.62
C LYS A 58 12.97 -13.96 -10.00
N ASN A 59 11.83 -14.09 -9.32
CA ASN A 59 11.53 -15.25 -8.49
C ASN A 59 10.22 -15.92 -8.94
N ALA A 60 10.20 -17.25 -8.98
CA ALA A 60 8.97 -18.00 -9.21
C ALA A 60 8.00 -17.79 -8.03
N GLN A 61 6.74 -17.42 -8.32
CA GLN A 61 5.72 -17.20 -7.30
C GLN A 61 5.55 -18.44 -6.41
N GLY A 62 5.56 -18.23 -5.09
CA GLY A 62 5.44 -19.31 -4.10
C GLY A 62 6.75 -20.05 -3.77
N SER A 63 7.88 -19.68 -4.39
CA SER A 63 9.19 -20.19 -3.99
C SER A 63 9.67 -19.60 -2.65
N PRO A 64 10.59 -20.27 -1.91
CA PRO A 64 11.19 -19.69 -0.70
C PRO A 64 11.86 -18.34 -0.95
N GLN A 65 12.50 -18.16 -2.11
CA GLN A 65 13.14 -16.91 -2.52
C GLN A 65 12.11 -15.80 -2.76
N TRP A 66 10.95 -16.14 -3.35
CA TRP A 66 9.83 -15.21 -3.50
C TRP A 66 9.36 -14.68 -2.13
N TYR A 67 9.10 -15.56 -1.16
CA TYR A 67 8.70 -15.14 0.20
C TYR A 67 9.79 -14.32 0.90
N SER A 68 11.05 -14.74 0.81
CA SER A 68 12.18 -14.00 1.38
C SER A 68 12.31 -12.59 0.81
N SER A 69 12.18 -12.42 -0.51
CA SER A 69 12.19 -11.10 -1.16
C SER A 69 10.97 -10.25 -0.78
N LEU A 70 9.78 -10.84 -0.61
CA LEU A 70 8.60 -10.11 -0.13
C LEU A 70 8.82 -9.55 1.29
N GLN A 71 9.51 -10.29 2.16
CA GLN A 71 9.83 -9.83 3.51
C GLN A 71 10.95 -8.78 3.52
N THR A 72 12.03 -9.03 2.79
CA THR A 72 13.27 -8.23 2.86
C THR A 72 13.32 -7.02 1.93
N GLU A 73 12.55 -7.04 0.83
CA GLU A 73 12.53 -5.96 -0.16
C GLU A 73 11.17 -5.26 -0.21
N PHE A 74 10.06 -6.01 -0.27
CA PHE A 74 8.73 -5.41 -0.44
C PHE A 74 8.15 -4.82 0.85
N ALA A 75 8.29 -5.49 2.00
CA ALA A 75 7.80 -4.97 3.28
C ALA A 75 8.42 -3.59 3.64
N PRO A 76 9.74 -3.38 3.51
CA PRO A 76 10.34 -2.06 3.70
C PRO A 76 9.82 -1.02 2.72
N ALA A 77 9.66 -1.37 1.44
CA ALA A 77 9.15 -0.44 0.44
C ALA A 77 7.69 -0.02 0.71
N LEU A 78 6.85 -0.94 1.22
CA LEU A 78 5.48 -0.64 1.66
C LEU A 78 5.47 0.31 2.87
N LYS A 79 6.36 0.09 3.84
CA LYS A 79 6.51 0.99 4.98
C LYS A 79 6.83 2.42 4.52
N ASP A 80 7.81 2.58 3.63
CA ASP A 80 8.18 3.89 3.09
C ASP A 80 7.00 4.54 2.34
N ALA A 81 6.27 3.75 1.55
CA ALA A 81 5.09 4.21 0.82
C ALA A 81 3.98 4.74 1.74
N LEU A 82 3.81 4.16 2.93
CA LEU A 82 2.85 4.63 3.94
C LEU A 82 3.32 5.89 4.66
N ILE A 83 4.63 6.00 4.90
CA ILE A 83 5.23 7.05 5.75
C ILE A 83 5.49 8.35 4.98
N THR A 84 6.01 8.29 3.75
CA THR A 84 6.44 9.49 3.01
C THR A 84 5.35 10.56 2.86
N PRO A 85 4.09 10.23 2.51
CA PRO A 85 3.01 11.20 2.45
C PRO A 85 2.74 11.90 3.79
N LEU A 86 2.86 11.16 4.90
CA LEU A 86 2.65 11.68 6.26
C LEU A 86 3.74 12.67 6.67
N PHE A 87 4.97 12.51 6.16
CA PHE A 87 6.06 13.47 6.40
C PHE A 87 6.10 14.66 5.43
N THR A 88 5.66 14.48 4.19
CA THR A 88 5.91 15.46 3.12
C THR A 88 4.68 16.30 2.79
N ARG A 89 3.50 15.68 2.80
CA ARG A 89 2.26 16.32 2.36
C ARG A 89 1.30 16.59 3.51
N TYR A 90 1.30 15.71 4.51
CA TYR A 90 0.36 15.76 5.64
C TYR A 90 1.09 15.97 6.98
N ALA A 91 2.30 16.57 6.94
CA ALA A 91 3.15 16.77 8.12
C ALA A 91 2.47 17.56 9.24
N ASP A 92 1.66 18.55 8.86
CA ASP A 92 0.95 19.44 9.78
C ASP A 92 -0.39 18.87 10.25
N GLU A 93 -0.83 17.71 9.73
CA GLU A 93 -2.07 17.08 10.18
C GLU A 93 -1.92 16.47 11.57
N GLN A 94 -2.90 16.74 12.44
CA GLN A 94 -2.95 16.16 13.77
C GLN A 94 -2.98 14.63 13.67
N GLY A 95 -2.09 13.95 14.39
CA GLY A 95 -1.99 12.50 14.37
C GLY A 95 -1.04 11.92 13.30
N SER A 96 -0.54 12.71 12.34
CA SER A 96 0.44 12.21 11.34
C SER A 96 1.71 11.68 11.99
N LYS A 97 2.27 12.41 12.96
CA LYS A 97 3.47 11.96 13.71
C LYS A 97 3.21 10.66 14.47
N THR A 98 2.09 10.58 15.20
CA THR A 98 1.72 9.37 15.92
C THR A 98 1.48 8.20 14.98
N LEU A 99 0.86 8.43 13.82
CA LEU A 99 0.65 7.39 12.81
C LEU A 99 1.98 6.90 12.23
N ILE A 100 2.93 7.80 11.98
CA ILE A 100 4.31 7.44 11.60
C ILE A 100 4.98 6.58 12.68
N ASP A 101 4.85 6.96 13.94
CA ASP A 101 5.43 6.21 15.08
C ASP A 101 4.82 4.80 15.17
N ILE A 102 3.50 4.68 14.98
CA ILE A 102 2.81 3.39 14.93
C ILE A 102 3.31 2.52 13.77
N ILE A 103 3.39 3.07 12.55
CA ILE A 103 3.90 2.34 11.38
C ILE A 103 5.36 1.91 11.59
N SER A 104 6.15 2.74 12.29
CA SER A 104 7.57 2.50 12.54
C SER A 104 7.86 1.61 13.75
N SER A 105 6.86 1.35 14.61
CA SER A 105 7.00 0.48 15.78
C SER A 105 7.36 -0.96 15.40
N PRO A 106 7.97 -1.75 16.30
CA PRO A 106 8.22 -3.17 16.07
C PRO A 106 6.95 -3.95 15.68
N GLU A 107 5.81 -3.63 16.33
CA GLU A 107 4.51 -4.22 16.05
C GLU A 107 3.99 -3.83 14.67
N GLY A 108 4.13 -2.55 14.30
CA GLY A 108 3.77 -2.03 12.98
C GLY A 108 4.58 -2.69 11.87
N GLN A 109 5.91 -2.80 12.05
CA GLN A 109 6.80 -3.47 11.09
C GLN A 109 6.46 -4.94 10.92
N LYS A 110 6.24 -5.66 12.02
CA LYS A 110 5.80 -7.06 11.98
C LYS A 110 4.46 -7.21 11.25
N THR A 111 3.52 -6.29 11.47
CA THR A 111 2.22 -6.31 10.79
C THR A 111 2.38 -6.08 9.28
N ILE A 112 3.24 -5.15 8.88
CA ILE A 112 3.53 -4.88 7.45
C ILE A 112 4.21 -6.08 6.79
N GLU A 113 5.11 -6.77 7.49
CA GLU A 113 5.70 -8.03 7.00
C GLU A 113 4.63 -9.10 6.77
N VAL A 114 3.71 -9.32 7.73
CA VAL A 114 2.60 -10.27 7.57
C VAL A 114 1.68 -9.85 6.41
N CYS A 115 1.42 -8.55 6.27
CA CYS A 115 0.68 -8.00 5.15
C CYS A 115 1.35 -8.29 3.80
N SER A 116 2.66 -8.04 3.69
CA SER A 116 3.43 -8.14 2.44
C SER A 116 3.72 -9.60 2.03
N THR A 117 3.61 -10.54 2.97
CA THR A 117 3.88 -11.96 2.78
C THR A 117 2.60 -12.78 2.84
N ASP A 118 2.17 -13.20 4.03
CA ASP A 118 1.08 -14.14 4.25
C ASP A 118 -0.24 -13.64 3.66
N ILE A 119 -0.63 -12.40 3.96
CA ILE A 119 -1.93 -11.88 3.50
C ILE A 119 -1.92 -11.63 2.00
N PHE A 120 -0.84 -11.03 1.48
CA PHE A 120 -0.67 -10.80 0.05
C PHE A 120 -0.71 -12.12 -0.74
N THR A 121 0.01 -13.15 -0.29
CA THR A 121 0.13 -14.42 -1.02
C THR A 121 -1.13 -15.28 -0.92
N ASN A 122 -1.77 -15.32 0.25
CA ASN A 122 -3.03 -16.04 0.44
C ASN A 122 -4.25 -15.31 -0.14
N ARG A 123 -4.08 -14.08 -0.64
CA ARG A 123 -5.16 -13.25 -1.19
C ARG A 123 -6.32 -13.07 -0.21
N ALA A 124 -6.00 -13.03 1.08
CA ALA A 124 -6.98 -12.85 2.14
C ALA A 124 -7.74 -11.54 1.91
N ALA A 125 -9.04 -11.54 2.20
CA ALA A 125 -9.87 -10.34 2.06
C ALA A 125 -9.30 -9.20 2.90
N PHE A 126 -9.46 -7.96 2.43
CA PHE A 126 -9.05 -6.80 3.20
C PHE A 126 -9.76 -6.80 4.56
N ASP A 127 -8.97 -6.95 5.62
CA ASP A 127 -9.46 -7.02 6.99
C ASP A 127 -8.45 -6.35 7.94
N GLY A 128 -8.93 -6.00 9.13
CA GLY A 128 -8.08 -5.49 10.20
C GLY A 128 -7.29 -6.64 10.83
N LEU A 129 -5.96 -6.63 10.68
CA LEU A 129 -5.09 -7.63 11.31
C LEU A 129 -4.86 -7.39 12.82
N GLY A 130 -5.60 -6.46 13.41
CA GLY A 130 -5.45 -5.98 14.77
C GLY A 130 -4.68 -4.64 14.83
N GLY A 131 -5.21 -3.70 15.61
CA GLY A 131 -4.59 -2.39 15.82
C GLY A 131 -4.82 -1.40 14.67
N ALA A 132 -3.80 -0.59 14.39
CA ALA A 132 -3.87 0.56 13.48
C ALA A 132 -3.68 0.23 12.00
N ILE A 133 -3.25 -0.99 11.64
CA ILE A 133 -2.93 -1.37 10.26
C ILE A 133 -3.92 -2.44 9.78
N SER A 134 -4.48 -2.23 8.58
CA SER A 134 -5.38 -3.14 7.89
C SER A 134 -4.83 -3.43 6.51
N CYS A 135 -4.98 -4.65 6.01
CA CYS A 135 -4.50 -4.99 4.67
C CYS A 135 -5.22 -6.21 4.09
N GLY A 136 -5.06 -6.40 2.79
CA GLY A 136 -5.58 -7.55 2.07
C GLY A 136 -6.08 -7.19 0.69
N ARG A 137 -6.74 -8.16 0.07
CA ARG A 137 -7.28 -8.03 -1.28
C ARG A 137 -8.47 -7.07 -1.29
N VAL A 138 -8.41 -6.09 -2.19
CA VAL A 138 -9.49 -5.14 -2.53
C VAL A 138 -9.90 -5.43 -3.97
N GLY A 139 -11.13 -5.90 -4.20
CA GLY A 139 -11.54 -6.34 -5.55
C GLY A 139 -10.77 -7.57 -6.04
N GLU A 140 -10.66 -7.77 -7.35
CA GLU A 140 -10.07 -9.00 -7.92
C GLU A 140 -8.56 -8.95 -8.08
N LYS A 141 -8.00 -7.77 -8.39
CA LYS A 141 -6.60 -7.60 -8.84
C LYS A 141 -5.74 -6.71 -7.93
N THR A 142 -6.30 -6.20 -6.83
CA THR A 142 -5.62 -5.18 -6.01
C THR A 142 -5.34 -5.68 -4.60
N PHE A 143 -4.19 -5.32 -4.08
CA PHE A 143 -3.85 -5.43 -2.66
C PHE A 143 -3.83 -4.03 -2.06
N GLY A 144 -4.48 -3.88 -0.91
CA GLY A 144 -4.47 -2.67 -0.13
C GLY A 144 -3.77 -2.86 1.21
N ILE A 145 -3.11 -1.82 1.66
CA ILE A 145 -2.66 -1.65 3.05
C ILE A 145 -3.03 -0.24 3.51
N GLN A 146 -3.60 -0.12 4.70
CA GLN A 146 -4.04 1.13 5.31
C GLN A 146 -3.52 1.20 6.74
N ALA A 147 -3.04 2.37 7.14
CA ALA A 147 -2.78 2.72 8.53
C ALA A 147 -3.80 3.78 9.00
N ARG A 148 -4.30 3.67 10.23
CA ARG A 148 -5.28 4.58 10.84
C ARG A 148 -4.94 4.87 12.30
N TYR A 149 -5.04 6.14 12.67
CA TYR A 149 -4.98 6.60 14.05
C TYR A 149 -5.93 7.80 14.22
N GLU A 150 -6.90 7.68 15.13
CA GLU A 150 -7.95 8.69 15.33
C GLU A 150 -8.62 9.08 14.01
N ASN A 151 -8.54 10.37 13.63
CA ASN A 151 -9.12 10.90 12.39
C ASN A 151 -8.15 10.87 11.20
N THR A 152 -6.94 10.36 11.38
CA THR A 152 -5.89 10.35 10.37
C THR A 152 -5.74 8.94 9.83
N SER A 153 -5.95 8.80 8.52
CA SER A 153 -5.75 7.53 7.85
C SER A 153 -5.05 7.74 6.51
N PHE A 154 -4.18 6.79 6.19
CA PHE A 154 -3.48 6.76 4.93
C PHE A 154 -3.34 5.31 4.44
N GLY A 155 -3.59 5.07 3.16
CA GLY A 155 -3.42 3.75 2.57
C GLY A 155 -2.77 3.78 1.20
N VAL A 156 -2.26 2.62 0.81
CA VAL A 156 -1.64 2.35 -0.49
C VAL A 156 -2.39 1.19 -1.14
N LEU A 157 -2.78 1.37 -2.40
CA LEU A 157 -3.38 0.33 -3.24
C LEU A 157 -2.43 -0.01 -4.39
N LEU A 158 -2.12 -1.29 -4.56
CA LEU A 158 -1.17 -1.80 -5.55
C LEU A 158 -1.77 -2.93 -6.40
N PRO A 159 -1.43 -3.01 -7.70
CA PRO A 159 -1.79 -4.15 -8.53
C PRO A 159 -1.02 -5.41 -8.07
N ALA A 160 -1.77 -6.38 -7.56
CA ALA A 160 -1.25 -7.49 -6.78
C ALA A 160 -1.40 -8.85 -7.44
N PHE A 161 -2.32 -8.99 -8.40
CA PHE A 161 -2.69 -10.26 -9.01
C PHE A 161 -2.88 -10.14 -10.52
#